data_AF-A0A392Q029-F1
#
_entry.id   AF-A0A392Q029-F1
#
_cell.length_a   1.000
_cell.length_b   1.000
_cell.length_c   1.000
_cell.angle_alpha   90.00
_cell.angle_beta   90.00
_cell.angle_gamma   90.00
#
_symmetry.space_group_name_H-M   'P 1'
#
loop_
_entity.id
_entity.type
_entity.pdbx_description
1 polymer ?
#
loop_
_entity_poly.entity_id
_entity_poly.type
_entity_poly.pdbx_seq_one_letter_code
_entity_poly.pdbx_strand_id
1 'polypeptide(L)'
;PFYVGTGCLFRRTALYGFDPPQLQEEPTGWFGSKKKKSSTVASVPEVDSLEEQSLQNGSIDDEEMTIALIPKKFGDSSLFVKSIRKAEFQGRPLADHSSIKNGRKPGALTGPRDLLKASIVAEAINAISCWYEDKTEWGDRVGWIYGSVTEDVVTGYRMHNRGWKSIYCVTKRDAFRGTAPINLTDRLHQVLRWATGSVEIFFSRNNALLANSRLKFLQRIGYL
;
A
#
# COMPACT_ATOMS: atom_id res chain seq x y z
N PRO A 1 -7.55 -5.16 5.72
CA PRO A 1 -8.15 -4.22 4.74
C PRO A 1 -8.01 -2.80 5.31
N PHE A 2 -8.02 -1.78 4.46
CA PHE A 2 -7.91 -0.39 4.86
C PHE A 2 -8.86 0.48 4.02
N TYR A 3 -9.48 1.47 4.67
CA TYR A 3 -10.41 2.42 4.05
C TYR A 3 -9.67 3.73 3.77
N VAL A 4 -9.73 4.20 2.52
CA VAL A 4 -8.93 5.35 2.07
C VAL A 4 -9.74 6.65 2.00
N GLY A 5 -11.02 6.66 2.34
CA GLY A 5 -11.83 7.90 2.36
C GLY A 5 -12.85 8.01 1.21
N THR A 6 -12.59 7.34 0.08
CA THR A 6 -13.40 7.44 -1.15
C THR A 6 -14.50 6.38 -1.28
N GLY A 7 -14.91 5.71 -0.20
CA GLY A 7 -15.81 4.55 -0.25
C GLY A 7 -15.10 3.22 -0.59
N CYS A 8 -13.87 3.28 -1.10
CA CYS A 8 -13.10 2.12 -1.55
C CYS A 8 -12.27 1.48 -0.42
N LEU A 9 -12.35 0.16 -0.30
CA LEU A 9 -11.47 -0.64 0.56
C LEU A 9 -10.33 -1.28 -0.25
N PHE A 10 -9.11 -1.19 0.30
CA PHE A 10 -7.91 -1.78 -0.25
C PHE A 10 -7.29 -2.81 0.70
N ARG A 11 -6.36 -3.62 0.19
CA ARG A 11 -5.45 -4.38 1.07
C ARG A 11 -4.47 -3.39 1.70
N ARG A 12 -4.17 -3.57 2.99
CA ARG A 12 -3.26 -2.68 3.74
C ARG A 12 -1.89 -2.54 3.07
N THR A 13 -1.42 -3.60 2.44
CA THR A 13 -0.11 -3.64 1.75
C THR A 13 -0.03 -2.74 0.52
N ALA A 14 -1.16 -2.36 -0.08
CA ALA A 14 -1.20 -1.40 -1.17
C ALA A 14 -0.69 -0.02 -0.72
N LEU A 15 -0.95 0.36 0.54
CA LEU A 15 -0.50 1.61 1.14
C LEU A 15 1.03 1.67 1.27
N TYR A 16 1.68 0.53 1.48
CA TYR A 16 3.14 0.45 1.61
C TYR A 16 3.88 0.50 0.27
N GLY A 17 3.17 0.75 -0.83
CA GLY A 17 3.77 0.86 -2.16
C GLY A 17 4.36 -0.46 -2.67
N PHE A 18 3.81 -1.60 -2.25
CA PHE A 18 4.07 -2.89 -2.88
C PHE A 18 3.15 -3.10 -4.08
N ASP A 19 3.60 -3.93 -5.01
CA ASP A 19 2.84 -4.40 -6.16
C ASP A 19 1.82 -5.49 -5.75
N PRO A 20 0.64 -5.57 -6.40
CA PRO A 20 -0.34 -6.63 -6.13
C PRO A 20 0.22 -8.03 -6.44
N PRO A 21 -0.16 -9.07 -5.66
CA PRO A 21 0.40 -10.43 -5.79
C PRO A 21 -0.04 -11.19 -7.06
N GLN A 22 -1.02 -10.66 -7.80
CA GLN A 22 -1.52 -11.22 -9.07
C GLN A 22 -1.18 -10.28 -10.23
N LEU A 23 -0.03 -9.61 -10.19
CA LEU A 23 0.48 -8.91 -11.36
C LEU A 23 0.75 -9.97 -12.44
N GLN A 24 -0.20 -10.13 -13.35
CA GLN A 24 0.07 -10.72 -14.65
C GLN A 24 0.99 -9.71 -15.34
N GLU A 25 2.22 -10.12 -15.63
CA GLU A 25 3.05 -9.41 -16.57
C GLU A 25 2.29 -9.44 -17.90
N GLU A 26 1.69 -8.31 -18.31
CA GLU A 26 1.09 -8.18 -19.63
C GLU A 26 2.17 -8.44 -20.68
N PRO A 27 2.05 -9.47 -21.53
CA PRO A 27 2.95 -9.63 -22.66
C PRO A 27 2.45 -8.66 -23.74
N THR A 28 3.03 -7.48 -23.83
CA THR A 28 2.68 -6.57 -24.94
C THR A 28 3.92 -6.06 -25.65
N GLY A 29 4.06 -6.53 -26.90
CA GLY A 29 4.88 -5.90 -27.93
C GLY A 29 5.91 -6.83 -28.56
N TRP A 30 5.88 -6.89 -29.90
CA TRP A 30 6.85 -7.54 -30.80
C TRP A 30 8.31 -7.03 -30.63
N PHE A 31 8.52 -5.99 -29.83
CA PHE A 31 9.84 -5.43 -29.53
C PHE A 31 10.20 -5.76 -28.07
N GLY A 32 11.19 -6.63 -27.90
CA GLY A 32 11.58 -7.25 -26.63
C GLY A 32 11.59 -6.29 -25.44
N SER A 33 10.94 -6.69 -24.35
CA SER A 33 10.88 -5.94 -23.10
C SER A 33 11.71 -6.60 -22.00
N LYS A 34 12.41 -5.77 -21.21
CA LYS A 34 13.06 -6.17 -19.96
C LYS A 34 11.99 -6.55 -18.94
N LYS A 35 12.03 -7.78 -18.40
CA LYS A 35 11.18 -8.21 -17.28
C LYS A 35 11.41 -7.28 -16.09
N LYS A 36 10.41 -6.49 -15.70
CA LYS A 36 10.48 -5.70 -14.46
C LYS A 36 9.96 -6.57 -13.33
N LYS A 37 10.86 -7.08 -12.48
CA LYS A 37 10.50 -7.89 -11.30
C LYS A 37 9.47 -7.11 -10.46
N SER A 38 8.33 -7.75 -10.18
CA SER A 38 7.25 -7.20 -9.34
C SER A 38 7.71 -7.09 -7.88
N SER A 39 7.59 -5.91 -7.28
CA SER A 39 7.98 -5.63 -5.89
C SER A 39 6.87 -6.02 -4.92
N THR A 40 6.68 -7.33 -4.71
CA THR A 40 5.65 -7.84 -3.79
C THR A 40 6.16 -7.87 -2.35
N VAL A 41 5.26 -7.97 -1.36
CA VAL A 41 5.67 -8.12 0.05
C VAL A 41 6.53 -9.38 0.28
N ALA A 42 6.36 -10.40 -0.55
CA ALA A 42 7.15 -11.63 -0.49
C ALA A 42 8.60 -11.44 -0.96
N SER A 43 8.90 -10.39 -1.73
CA SER A 43 10.26 -10.12 -2.22
C SER A 43 11.12 -9.30 -1.24
N VAL A 44 10.60 -8.94 -0.07
CA VAL A 44 11.40 -8.33 0.98
C VAL A 44 12.33 -9.44 1.54
N PRO A 45 13.62 -9.20 1.82
CA PRO A 45 14.57 -10.19 2.39
C PRO A 45 14.37 -10.45 3.89
N GLU A 46 14.46 -11.70 4.36
CA GLU A 46 14.43 -12.02 5.80
C GLU A 46 15.72 -11.56 6.46
N VAL A 47 15.61 -10.59 7.38
CA VAL A 47 16.78 -9.97 8.03
C VAL A 47 17.41 -10.89 9.10
N ASP A 48 16.79 -12.03 9.42
CA ASP A 48 17.24 -12.96 10.48
C ASP A 48 18.18 -14.08 9.98
N SER A 49 18.41 -14.23 8.68
CA SER A 49 19.20 -15.36 8.12
C SER A 49 20.65 -15.02 7.76
N LEU A 50 21.16 -13.85 8.19
CA LEU A 50 22.48 -13.35 7.73
C LEU A 50 23.68 -13.84 8.55
N GLU A 51 23.50 -14.57 9.66
CA GLU A 51 24.63 -15.17 10.38
C GLU A 51 25.04 -16.57 9.89
N GLU A 52 24.24 -17.25 9.04
CA GLU A 52 24.55 -18.63 8.61
C GLU A 52 24.73 -18.86 7.08
N GLN A 53 24.50 -17.86 6.22
CA GLN A 53 24.59 -18.07 4.76
C GLN A 53 25.69 -17.27 4.05
N SER A 54 26.88 -17.15 4.68
CA SER A 54 28.07 -16.62 4.00
C SER A 54 28.71 -17.59 2.98
N LEU A 55 28.03 -18.68 2.58
CA LEU A 55 28.59 -19.68 1.66
C LEU A 55 27.51 -20.29 0.74
N GLN A 56 26.92 -19.50 -0.16
CA GLN A 56 26.48 -20.04 -1.46
C GLN A 56 26.36 -18.95 -2.52
N ASN A 57 27.25 -19.03 -3.52
CA ASN A 57 27.33 -18.15 -4.67
C ASN A 57 26.04 -18.15 -5.51
N GLY A 58 25.38 -16.98 -5.62
CA GLY A 58 24.34 -16.71 -6.62
C GLY A 58 23.84 -15.26 -6.58
N SER A 59 24.20 -14.45 -7.60
CA SER A 59 23.76 -13.06 -7.86
C SER A 59 23.81 -12.06 -6.69
N ILE A 60 25.02 -11.63 -6.34
CA ILE A 60 25.33 -10.73 -5.21
C ILE A 60 24.76 -9.29 -5.40
N ASP A 61 24.55 -8.82 -6.64
CA ASP A 61 24.20 -7.40 -6.88
C ASP A 61 22.73 -7.03 -6.58
N ASP A 62 21.78 -7.96 -6.72
CA ASP A 62 20.34 -7.66 -6.64
C ASP A 62 19.80 -7.68 -5.20
N GLU A 63 20.26 -8.62 -4.37
CA GLU A 63 19.81 -8.78 -2.99
C GLU A 63 20.39 -7.69 -2.09
N GLU A 64 21.68 -7.38 -2.24
CA GLU A 64 22.35 -6.32 -1.49
C GLU A 64 21.76 -4.94 -1.82
N MET A 65 21.46 -4.66 -3.09
CA MET A 65 20.78 -3.43 -3.52
C MET A 65 19.36 -3.33 -2.96
N THR A 66 18.62 -4.45 -2.87
CA THR A 66 17.26 -4.47 -2.30
C THR A 66 17.28 -4.22 -0.80
N ILE A 67 18.26 -4.77 -0.07
CA ILE A 67 18.47 -4.55 1.36
C ILE A 67 18.85 -3.08 1.62
N ALA A 68 19.76 -2.50 0.82
CA ALA A 68 20.18 -1.11 0.94
C ALA A 68 19.06 -0.09 0.64
N LEU A 69 18.04 -0.47 -0.13
CA LEU A 69 16.89 0.38 -0.46
C LEU A 69 15.77 0.33 0.58
N ILE A 70 15.72 -0.68 1.45
CA ILE A 70 14.68 -0.80 2.49
C ILE A 70 14.73 0.35 3.50
N PRO A 71 15.91 0.71 4.07
CA PRO A 71 16.04 1.87 4.94
C PRO A 71 15.59 3.18 4.28
N LYS A 72 15.98 3.39 3.01
CA LYS A 72 15.56 4.57 2.23
C LYS A 72 14.05 4.63 1.99
N LYS A 73 13.36 3.48 1.94
CA LYS A 73 11.92 3.43 1.65
C LYS A 73 11.05 3.51 2.90
N PHE A 74 11.41 2.78 3.96
CA PHE A 74 10.56 2.61 5.15
C PHE A 74 11.14 3.19 6.44
N GLY A 75 12.39 3.65 6.42
CA GLY A 75 13.18 4.00 7.61
C GLY A 75 13.98 2.82 8.15
N ASP A 76 14.75 3.07 9.20
CA ASP A 76 15.74 2.12 9.74
C ASP A 76 15.13 0.98 10.59
N SER A 77 13.81 0.98 10.78
CA SER A 77 13.11 -0.01 11.61
C SER A 77 12.92 -1.36 10.89
N SER A 78 13.86 -2.28 11.08
CA SER A 78 13.73 -3.66 10.57
C SER A 78 12.51 -4.38 11.17
N LEU A 79 12.17 -4.11 12.43
CA LEU A 79 10.99 -4.64 13.10
C LEU A 79 9.68 -4.13 12.48
N PHE A 80 9.60 -2.84 12.14
CA PHE A 80 8.46 -2.30 11.40
C PHE A 80 8.31 -2.98 10.03
N VAL A 81 9.41 -3.14 9.28
CA VAL A 81 9.40 -3.80 7.98
C VAL A 81 8.96 -5.27 8.10
N LYS A 82 9.44 -6.01 9.11
CA LYS A 82 8.99 -7.37 9.43
C LYS A 82 7.48 -7.40 9.73
N SER A 83 6.96 -6.38 10.42
CA SER A 83 5.53 -6.28 10.74
C SER A 83 4.63 -6.19 9.49
N ILE A 84 5.13 -5.64 8.39
CA ILE A 84 4.36 -5.53 7.13
C ILE A 84 4.05 -6.91 6.55
N ARG A 85 5.00 -7.84 6.58
CA ARG A 85 4.76 -9.23 6.13
C ARG A 85 3.75 -9.93 7.02
N LYS A 86 3.85 -9.74 8.35
CA LYS A 86 2.87 -10.28 9.31
C LYS A 86 1.47 -9.74 8.99
N ALA A 87 1.35 -8.44 8.71
CA ALA A 87 0.10 -7.80 8.32
C ALA A 87 -0.43 -8.27 6.95
N GLU A 88 0.46 -8.56 5.99
CA GLU A 88 0.11 -9.12 4.69
C GLU A 88 -0.52 -10.50 4.84
N PHE A 89 0.16 -11.41 5.55
CA PHE A 89 -0.31 -12.76 5.80
C PHE A 89 -1.64 -12.77 6.56
N GLN A 90 -1.75 -11.96 7.63
CA GLN A 90 -2.97 -11.79 8.40
C GLN A 90 -4.14 -11.22 7.57
N GLY A 91 -3.82 -10.39 6.58
CA GLY A 91 -4.79 -9.77 5.68
C GLY A 91 -5.23 -10.66 4.51
N ARG A 92 -4.68 -11.87 4.35
CA ARG A 92 -5.10 -12.81 3.30
C ARG A 92 -6.49 -13.38 3.61
N PRO A 93 -7.33 -13.59 2.57
CA PRO A 93 -8.60 -14.31 2.73
C PRO A 93 -8.35 -15.74 3.22
N LEU A 94 -9.34 -16.38 3.83
CA LEU A 94 -9.25 -17.81 4.13
C LEU A 94 -9.13 -18.61 2.83
N ALA A 95 -8.33 -19.67 2.83
CA ALA A 95 -8.24 -20.62 1.72
C ALA A 95 -9.35 -21.67 1.83
N ASP A 96 -10.59 -21.23 1.97
CA ASP A 96 -11.79 -22.05 2.15
C ASP A 96 -12.48 -22.41 0.82
N HIS A 97 -12.14 -21.71 -0.27
CA HIS A 97 -12.70 -21.94 -1.60
C HIS A 97 -11.62 -22.05 -2.68
N SER A 98 -11.84 -22.90 -3.70
CA SER A 98 -10.88 -23.19 -4.78
C SER A 98 -10.51 -21.99 -5.65
N SER A 99 -11.36 -20.96 -5.69
CA SER A 99 -11.09 -19.68 -6.38
C SER A 99 -10.04 -18.82 -5.68
N ILE A 100 -9.73 -19.11 -4.40
CA ILE A 100 -8.81 -18.31 -3.58
C ILE A 100 -7.40 -18.90 -3.70
N LYS A 101 -6.66 -18.42 -4.71
CA LYS A 101 -5.27 -18.85 -4.96
C LYS A 101 -4.27 -18.38 -3.89
N ASN A 102 -4.50 -17.20 -3.32
CA ASN A 102 -3.60 -16.56 -2.35
C ASN A 102 -4.29 -16.40 -0.97
N GLY A 103 -4.72 -17.52 -0.40
CA GLY A 103 -5.40 -17.56 0.90
C GLY A 103 -4.50 -18.01 2.06
N ARG A 104 -4.94 -17.76 3.28
CA ARG A 104 -4.34 -18.30 4.51
C ARG A 104 -5.09 -19.56 4.96
N LYS A 105 -4.37 -20.52 5.53
CA LYS A 105 -4.98 -21.74 6.08
C LYS A 105 -5.96 -21.41 7.22
N PRO A 106 -7.09 -22.14 7.35
CA PRO A 106 -7.94 -22.08 8.54
C PRO A 106 -7.10 -22.32 9.81
N GLY A 107 -7.43 -21.64 10.90
CA GLY A 107 -6.68 -21.77 12.16
C GLY A 107 -5.33 -21.04 12.22
N ALA A 108 -4.81 -20.50 11.11
CA ALA A 108 -3.49 -19.85 11.11
C ALA A 108 -3.36 -18.62 12.03
N LEU A 109 -4.48 -18.03 12.47
CA LEU A 109 -4.52 -16.87 13.37
C LEU A 109 -5.20 -17.16 14.72
N THR A 110 -5.40 -18.43 15.08
CA THR A 110 -6.05 -18.81 16.35
C THR A 110 -5.06 -19.04 17.49
N GLY A 111 -3.76 -19.04 17.20
CA GLY A 111 -2.73 -19.11 18.22
C GLY A 111 -2.74 -17.91 19.17
N PRO A 112 -2.16 -18.05 20.37
CA PRO A 112 -2.01 -16.93 21.31
C PRO A 112 -1.18 -15.81 20.66
N ARG A 113 -1.51 -14.56 21.00
CA ARG A 113 -0.69 -13.42 20.57
C ARG A 113 0.57 -13.34 21.42
N ASP A 114 1.69 -13.03 20.78
CA ASP A 114 2.93 -12.73 21.47
C ASP A 114 2.71 -11.59 22.47
N LEU A 115 3.28 -11.74 23.67
CA LEU A 115 3.26 -10.68 24.68
C LEU A 115 4.06 -9.46 24.20
N LEU A 116 3.62 -8.27 24.63
CA LEU A 116 4.28 -7.03 24.30
C LEU A 116 5.65 -6.97 24.99
N LYS A 117 6.73 -7.04 24.20
CA LYS A 117 8.11 -6.94 24.67
C LYS A 117 8.54 -5.47 24.75
N ALA A 118 9.40 -5.14 25.71
CA ALA A 118 9.96 -3.79 25.84
C ALA A 118 10.66 -3.32 24.55
N SER A 119 11.30 -4.22 23.81
CA SER A 119 11.93 -3.91 22.51
C SER A 119 10.91 -3.47 21.45
N ILE A 120 9.72 -4.08 21.40
CA ILE A 120 8.65 -3.70 20.47
C ILE A 120 8.14 -2.31 20.82
N VAL A 121 8.04 -1.98 22.12
CA VAL A 121 7.60 -0.66 22.58
C VAL A 121 8.63 0.40 22.23
N ALA A 122 9.91 0.15 22.50
CA ALA A 122 11.00 1.06 22.13
C ALA A 122 11.00 1.35 20.62
N GLU A 123 10.81 0.32 19.81
CA GLU A 123 10.71 0.48 18.36
C GLU A 123 9.47 1.24 17.93
N ALA A 124 8.32 0.98 18.56
CA ALA A 124 7.11 1.74 18.28
C ALA A 124 7.28 3.24 18.61
N ILE A 125 8.00 3.56 19.69
CA ILE A 125 8.36 4.94 20.05
C ILE A 125 9.27 5.55 18.97
N ASN A 126 10.26 4.81 18.49
CA ASN A 126 11.12 5.26 17.38
C ASN A 126 10.30 5.53 16.10
N ALA A 127 9.39 4.63 15.74
CA ALA A 127 8.57 4.72 14.53
C ALA A 127 7.57 5.89 14.53
N ILE A 128 7.19 6.42 15.70
CA ILE A 128 6.30 7.59 15.83
C ILE A 128 7.06 8.89 16.11
N SER A 129 8.40 8.84 16.12
CA SER A 129 9.22 10.04 16.33
C SER A 129 9.09 11.01 15.15
N CYS A 130 9.27 12.30 15.41
CA CYS A 130 9.10 13.35 14.40
C CYS A 130 10.16 13.31 13.28
N TRP A 131 11.28 12.62 13.48
CA TRP A 131 12.35 12.48 12.50
C TRP A 131 12.30 11.16 11.74
N TYR A 132 11.40 10.22 12.10
CA TYR A 132 11.39 8.87 11.52
C TYR A 132 11.23 8.89 9.99
N GLU A 133 10.43 9.84 9.49
CA GLU A 133 10.15 9.99 8.07
C GLU A 133 11.22 10.79 7.32
N ASP A 134 12.21 11.38 8.01
CA ASP A 134 13.27 12.17 7.36
C ASP A 134 14.10 11.29 6.41
N LYS A 135 14.31 11.79 5.18
CA LYS A 135 15.01 11.08 4.08
C LYS A 135 14.44 9.70 3.74
N THR A 136 13.17 9.45 4.08
CA THR A 136 12.44 8.24 3.66
C THR A 136 11.50 8.51 2.48
N GLU A 137 10.86 7.47 1.94
CA GLU A 137 9.83 7.60 0.91
C GLU A 137 8.39 7.71 1.47
N TRP A 138 8.23 7.90 2.79
CA TRP A 138 6.92 8.19 3.40
C TRP A 138 6.34 9.50 2.84
N GLY A 139 5.04 9.50 2.55
CA GLY A 139 4.38 10.67 1.98
C GLY A 139 4.51 10.81 0.46
N ASP A 140 5.62 10.37 -0.14
CA ASP A 140 5.78 10.36 -1.60
C ASP A 140 5.32 9.02 -2.20
N ARG A 141 5.97 7.91 -1.82
CA ARG A 141 5.71 6.60 -2.47
C ARG A 141 5.05 5.59 -1.56
N VAL A 142 5.24 5.75 -0.26
CA VAL A 142 4.77 4.90 0.82
C VAL A 142 3.82 5.70 1.70
N GLY A 143 2.77 5.05 2.19
CA GLY A 143 1.79 5.69 3.05
C GLY A 143 0.74 6.47 2.29
N TRP A 144 0.13 7.40 3.02
CA TRP A 144 -0.74 8.44 2.46
C TRP A 144 0.09 9.43 1.67
N ILE A 145 -0.44 9.92 0.55
CA ILE A 145 0.28 10.88 -0.29
C ILE A 145 0.16 12.27 0.33
N TYR A 146 1.31 12.88 0.64
CA TYR A 146 1.36 14.20 1.25
C TYR A 146 1.24 15.32 0.21
N GLY A 147 0.85 16.50 0.69
CA GLY A 147 0.84 17.73 -0.09
C GLY A 147 -0.40 17.98 -0.94
N SER A 148 -1.44 17.15 -0.82
CA SER A 148 -2.74 17.35 -1.48
C SER A 148 -3.85 17.61 -0.47
N VAL A 149 -4.78 18.52 -0.80
CA VAL A 149 -6.00 18.76 0.00
C VAL A 149 -6.97 17.57 -0.05
N THR A 150 -6.84 16.73 -1.07
CA THR A 150 -7.64 15.52 -1.31
C THR A 150 -6.73 14.29 -1.35
N GLU A 151 -5.98 14.08 -0.26
CA GLU A 151 -5.02 12.97 -0.19
C GLU A 151 -5.67 11.59 -0.36
N ASP A 152 -6.95 11.45 0.00
CA ASP A 152 -7.75 10.25 -0.17
C ASP A 152 -7.91 9.84 -1.64
N VAL A 153 -8.31 10.77 -2.49
CA VAL A 153 -8.47 10.54 -3.92
C VAL A 153 -7.13 10.20 -4.56
N VAL A 154 -6.07 10.97 -4.25
CA VAL A 154 -4.73 10.75 -4.81
C VAL A 154 -4.14 9.42 -4.37
N THR A 155 -4.24 9.08 -3.09
CA THR A 155 -3.72 7.82 -2.55
C THR A 155 -4.44 6.63 -3.19
N GLY A 156 -5.77 6.70 -3.30
CA GLY A 156 -6.57 5.69 -4.00
C GLY A 156 -6.18 5.54 -5.48
N TYR A 157 -6.07 6.66 -6.19
CA TYR A 157 -5.63 6.69 -7.59
C TYR A 157 -4.25 6.05 -7.77
N ARG A 158 -3.26 6.40 -6.93
CA ARG A 158 -1.89 5.88 -7.06
C ARG A 158 -1.84 4.37 -6.85
N MET A 159 -2.62 3.83 -5.91
CA MET A 159 -2.73 2.38 -5.73
C MET A 159 -3.40 1.71 -6.94
N HIS A 160 -4.47 2.28 -7.48
CA HIS A 160 -5.10 1.78 -8.70
C HIS A 160 -4.16 1.85 -9.91
N ASN A 161 -3.39 2.91 -10.06
CA ASN A 161 -2.41 3.07 -11.13
C ASN A 161 -1.25 2.05 -11.02
N ARG A 162 -0.97 1.54 -9.82
CA ARG A 162 -0.05 0.40 -9.59
C ARG A 162 -0.66 -0.97 -9.93
N GLY A 163 -1.97 -1.04 -10.20
CA GLY A 163 -2.71 -2.25 -10.54
C GLY A 163 -3.48 -2.89 -9.38
N TRP A 164 -3.56 -2.23 -8.22
CA TRP A 164 -4.42 -2.69 -7.14
C TRP A 164 -5.89 -2.60 -7.53
N LYS A 165 -6.73 -3.42 -6.89
CA LYS A 165 -8.18 -3.39 -7.04
C LYS A 165 -8.80 -3.03 -5.70
N SER A 166 -9.72 -2.06 -5.70
CA SER A 166 -10.56 -1.76 -4.55
C SER A 166 -11.84 -2.59 -4.53
N ILE A 167 -12.45 -2.68 -3.36
CA ILE A 167 -13.80 -3.22 -3.18
C ILE A 167 -14.69 -2.12 -2.58
N TYR A 168 -15.86 -1.92 -3.16
CA TYR A 168 -16.94 -1.13 -2.58
C TYR A 168 -17.97 -2.11 -1.99
N CYS A 169 -18.25 -2.02 -0.69
CA CYS A 169 -19.12 -2.95 0.01
C CYS A 169 -20.32 -2.21 0.60
N VAL A 170 -21.51 -2.56 0.14
CA VAL A 170 -22.77 -2.06 0.69
C VAL A 170 -23.38 -3.17 1.54
N THR A 171 -23.45 -2.94 2.84
CA THR A 171 -24.09 -3.84 3.80
C THR A 171 -25.56 -3.49 3.98
N LYS A 172 -26.41 -4.48 4.32
CA LYS A 172 -27.86 -4.26 4.54
C LYS A 172 -28.15 -3.18 5.58
N ARG A 173 -27.29 -3.04 6.59
CA ARG A 173 -27.30 -1.92 7.53
C ARG A 173 -26.06 -1.11 7.30
N ASP A 174 -26.17 0.21 7.40
CA ASP A 174 -25.01 1.10 7.27
C ASP A 174 -23.97 0.74 8.32
N ALA A 175 -22.80 0.27 7.87
CA ALA A 175 -21.70 -0.09 8.74
C ALA A 175 -21.04 1.14 9.39
N PHE A 176 -21.19 2.31 8.74
CA PHE A 176 -20.62 3.57 9.17
C PHE A 176 -21.71 4.65 9.14
N ARG A 177 -21.86 5.40 10.23
CA ARG A 177 -22.74 6.57 10.34
C ARG A 177 -21.91 7.75 10.80
N GLY A 178 -22.01 8.86 10.08
CA GLY A 178 -21.37 10.13 10.42
C GLY A 178 -22.40 11.23 10.54
N THR A 179 -22.00 12.35 11.14
CA THR A 179 -22.80 13.58 11.18
C THR A 179 -22.51 14.42 9.94
N ALA A 180 -23.55 15.01 9.35
CA ALA A 180 -23.42 15.94 8.24
C ALA A 180 -23.48 17.40 8.74
N PRO A 181 -22.74 18.34 8.11
CA PRO A 181 -22.87 19.75 8.45
C PRO A 181 -24.30 20.25 8.23
N ILE A 182 -24.86 20.93 9.22
CA ILE A 182 -26.22 21.52 9.16
C ILE A 182 -26.16 22.96 8.62
N ASN A 183 -25.04 23.65 8.86
CA ASN A 183 -24.82 25.02 8.41
C ASN A 183 -24.35 25.06 6.95
N LEU A 184 -24.89 26.00 6.17
CA LEU A 184 -24.51 26.24 4.79
C LEU A 184 -23.04 26.66 4.66
N THR A 185 -22.53 27.48 5.58
CA THR A 185 -21.14 27.97 5.53
C THR A 185 -20.14 26.82 5.57
N ASP A 186 -20.33 25.88 6.49
CA ASP A 186 -19.47 24.71 6.63
C ASP A 186 -19.56 23.79 5.41
N ARG A 187 -20.77 23.66 4.84
CA ARG A 187 -20.99 22.88 3.62
C ARG A 187 -20.29 23.51 2.41
N LEU A 188 -20.32 24.84 2.27
CA LEU A 188 -19.63 25.56 1.19
C LEU A 188 -18.11 25.42 1.32
N HIS A 189 -17.55 25.58 2.52
CA HIS A 189 -16.12 25.35 2.75
C HIS A 189 -15.72 23.91 2.43
N GLN A 190 -16.56 22.93 2.75
CA GLN A 190 -16.31 21.53 2.41
C GLN A 190 -16.24 21.32 0.89
N VAL A 191 -17.24 21.79 0.15
CA VAL A 191 -17.27 21.66 -1.31
C VAL A 191 -16.13 22.44 -1.96
N LEU A 192 -15.78 23.61 -1.44
CA LEU A 192 -14.63 24.38 -1.89
C LEU A 192 -13.34 23.58 -1.74
N ARG A 193 -13.08 22.97 -0.57
CA ARG A 193 -11.89 22.12 -0.37
C ARG A 193 -11.85 20.95 -1.36
N TRP A 194 -12.98 20.31 -1.62
CA TRP A 194 -13.06 19.23 -2.61
C TRP A 194 -12.78 19.73 -4.03
N ALA A 195 -13.36 20.85 -4.43
CA ALA A 195 -13.13 21.44 -5.75
C ALA A 195 -11.67 21.85 -5.93
N THR A 196 -11.07 22.53 -4.93
CA THR A 196 -9.66 22.90 -4.95
C THR A 196 -8.76 21.68 -5.06
N GLY A 197 -8.98 20.64 -4.26
CA GLY A 197 -8.22 19.41 -4.34
C GLY A 197 -8.38 18.70 -5.69
N SER A 198 -9.60 18.64 -6.26
CA SER A 198 -9.81 18.06 -7.60
C SER A 198 -9.05 18.82 -8.70
N VAL A 199 -9.03 20.15 -8.64
CA VAL A 199 -8.25 20.98 -9.58
C VAL A 199 -6.75 20.76 -9.40
N GLU A 200 -6.28 20.67 -8.15
CA GLU A 200 -4.88 20.36 -7.83
C GLU A 200 -4.47 19.00 -8.42
N ILE A 201 -5.27 17.95 -8.23
CA ILE A 201 -5.03 16.62 -8.80
C ILE A 201 -4.95 16.68 -10.31
N PHE A 202 -5.88 17.39 -10.95
CA PHE A 202 -5.94 17.50 -12.41
C PHE A 202 -4.68 18.14 -13.01
N PHE A 203 -4.13 19.18 -12.38
CA PHE A 203 -2.89 19.83 -12.84
C PHE A 203 -1.61 19.19 -12.28
N SER A 204 -1.72 18.20 -11.39
CA SER A 204 -0.59 17.47 -10.83
C SER A 204 -0.09 16.33 -11.73
N ARG A 205 1.03 15.72 -11.34
CA ARG A 205 1.54 14.48 -11.94
C ARG A 205 0.61 13.27 -11.72
N ASN A 206 -0.38 13.38 -10.83
CA ASN A 206 -1.35 12.33 -10.52
C ASN A 206 -2.62 12.39 -11.40
N ASN A 207 -2.57 13.07 -12.54
CA ASN A 207 -3.69 13.14 -13.47
C ASN A 207 -3.98 11.76 -14.10
N ALA A 208 -5.26 11.37 -14.13
CA ALA A 208 -5.73 10.11 -14.71
C ALA A 208 -5.46 9.97 -16.23
N LEU A 209 -5.30 11.07 -16.97
CA LEU A 209 -4.86 11.08 -18.37
C LEU A 209 -3.45 10.51 -18.54
N LEU A 210 -2.57 10.76 -17.56
CA LEU A 210 -1.19 10.29 -17.55
C LEU A 210 -1.04 8.90 -16.91
N ALA A 211 -2.15 8.21 -16.64
CA ALA A 211 -2.12 6.90 -15.99
C ALA A 211 -1.44 5.82 -16.84
N ASN A 212 -0.86 4.86 -16.14
CA ASN A 212 -0.13 3.73 -16.69
C ASN A 212 -1.10 2.69 -17.26
N SER A 213 -0.64 1.81 -18.17
CA SER A 213 -1.47 0.77 -18.81
C SER A 213 -2.21 -0.15 -17.83
N ARG A 214 -1.74 -0.23 -16.57
CA ARG A 214 -2.36 -0.99 -15.48
C ARG A 214 -3.73 -0.46 -15.05
N LEU A 215 -4.02 0.83 -15.29
CA LEU A 215 -5.32 1.44 -15.01
C LEU A 215 -6.26 1.25 -16.21
N LYS A 216 -7.38 0.57 -16.00
CA LYS A 216 -8.37 0.27 -17.05
C LYS A 216 -8.90 1.55 -17.69
N PHE A 217 -9.19 1.51 -18.99
CA PHE A 217 -9.71 2.68 -19.72
C PHE A 217 -10.96 3.30 -19.08
N LEU A 218 -11.99 2.50 -18.79
CA LEU A 218 -13.20 2.99 -18.12
C LEU A 218 -12.93 3.51 -16.70
N GLN A 219 -11.92 2.95 -16.02
CA GLN A 219 -11.51 3.42 -14.70
C GLN A 219 -10.80 4.78 -14.79
N ARG A 220 -10.03 5.04 -15.85
CA ARG A 220 -9.45 6.36 -16.11
C ARG A 220 -10.55 7.40 -16.33
N ILE A 221 -11.57 7.06 -17.12
CA ILE A 221 -12.73 7.94 -17.32
C ILE A 221 -13.45 8.19 -15.99
N GLY A 222 -13.61 7.17 -15.13
CA GLY A 222 -14.23 7.37 -13.82
C GLY A 222 -13.42 8.23 -12.83
N TYR A 223 -12.14 8.46 -13.11
CA TYR A 223 -11.29 9.38 -12.35
C TYR A 223 -11.24 10.81 -12.93
N LEU A 224 -11.65 10.98 -14.18
CA LEU A 224 -11.75 12.27 -14.87
C LEU A 224 -13.12 12.91 -14.64
#